data_AF-A0A550GLR2-F1
#
_entry.id   AF-A0A550GLR2-F1
#
_cell.length_a   1.000
_cell.length_b   1.000
_cell.length_c   1.000
_cell.angle_alpha   90.00
_cell.angle_beta   90.00
_cell.angle_gamma   90.00
#
_symmetry.space_group_name_H-M   'P 1'
#
loop_
_entity.id
_entity.type
_entity.pdbx_description
1 polymer ?
#
loop_
_entity_poly.entity_id
_entity_poly.type
_entity_poly.pdbx_seq_one_letter_code
_entity_poly.pdbx_strand_id
1 'polypeptide(L)'
;MLYIVEMFSDMVGDIIAAIPSVLAAIIVILIGYAIGIVVGNAVNKLVEKLGIERNFDKTTTGQSFKNAGLDLSNFIGGVTKAFITILAIILAIQILNVGGTIGTYLTTIADYLPRLLGGILLIVFGTVLVDFLSSFIGRMIKPMFPEAKIEIADMLKNLLMIGLVAFVLALALDLMLLSGDLIYPLIIGFVIIGAGISLTDGLIKSINDDHAEFKGVAGYAKFVLYSIFLIIGAGAIFATFPGVTTIIANVSWAFAIALAIMLIPIAYAMAKKMSKET
;
A
#
# COMPACT_ATOMS: atom_id res chain seq x y z
N MET A 1 -27.31 30.64 -44.34
CA MET A 1 -28.40 30.85 -43.37
C MET A 1 -29.20 29.56 -43.15
N LEU A 2 -29.65 28.85 -44.20
CA LEU A 2 -30.34 27.55 -44.06
C LEU A 2 -29.57 26.49 -43.27
N TYR A 3 -28.27 26.29 -43.56
CA TYR A 3 -27.43 25.29 -42.87
C TYR A 3 -27.36 25.48 -41.34
N ILE A 4 -27.33 26.74 -40.87
CA ILE A 4 -27.29 27.05 -39.43
C ILE A 4 -28.66 26.79 -38.79
N VAL A 5 -29.74 27.03 -39.52
CA VAL A 5 -31.11 26.76 -39.04
C VAL A 5 -31.39 25.27 -38.99
N GLU A 6 -30.93 24.48 -39.97
CA GLU A 6 -31.00 23.02 -39.96
C GLU A 6 -30.18 22.44 -38.80
N MET A 7 -28.92 22.86 -38.64
CA MET A 7 -28.09 22.45 -37.49
C MET A 7 -28.76 22.77 -36.15
N PHE A 8 -29.35 23.96 -36.01
CA PHE A 8 -30.03 24.33 -34.76
C PHE A 8 -31.29 23.49 -34.53
N SER A 9 -32.06 23.21 -35.58
CA SER A 9 -33.25 22.35 -35.50
C SER A 9 -32.89 20.92 -35.09
N ASP A 10 -31.81 20.37 -35.65
CA ASP A 10 -31.33 19.03 -35.33
C ASP A 10 -30.84 18.96 -33.88
N MET A 11 -30.08 19.97 -33.41
CA MET A 11 -29.66 20.05 -32.01
C MET A 11 -30.83 20.14 -31.03
N VAL A 12 -31.88 20.90 -31.36
CA VAL A 12 -33.08 20.99 -30.51
C VAL A 12 -33.84 19.67 -30.52
N GLY A 13 -33.92 18.99 -31.67
CA GLY A 13 -34.51 17.66 -31.79
C GLY A 13 -33.80 16.63 -30.89
N ASP A 14 -32.48 16.61 -30.93
CA ASP A 14 -31.65 15.73 -30.10
C ASP A 14 -31.83 16.01 -28.59
N ILE A 15 -31.90 17.29 -28.20
CA ILE A 15 -32.15 17.67 -26.80
C ILE A 15 -33.52 17.16 -26.32
N ILE A 16 -34.56 17.33 -27.14
CA ILE A 16 -35.91 16.87 -26.79
C ILE A 16 -35.96 15.34 -26.70
N ALA A 17 -35.28 14.64 -27.62
CA ALA A 17 -35.19 13.18 -27.61
C ALA A 17 -34.39 12.63 -26.41
N ALA A 18 -33.51 13.43 -25.80
CA ALA A 18 -32.76 13.06 -24.59
C ALA A 18 -33.55 13.23 -23.29
N ILE A 19 -34.65 13.99 -23.26
CA ILE A 19 -35.43 14.24 -22.02
C ILE A 19 -35.91 12.91 -21.37
N PRO A 20 -36.49 11.95 -22.11
CA PRO A 20 -36.95 10.69 -21.52
C PRO A 20 -35.82 9.85 -20.91
N SER A 21 -34.65 9.78 -21.58
CA SER A 21 -33.51 9.00 -21.08
C SER A 21 -32.89 9.65 -19.84
N VAL A 22 -32.84 10.99 -19.79
CA VAL A 22 -32.41 11.74 -18.60
C VAL A 22 -33.32 11.47 -17.40
N LEU A 23 -34.63 11.52 -17.60
CA LEU A 23 -35.58 11.20 -16.53
C LEU A 23 -35.44 9.76 -16.05
N ALA A 24 -35.30 8.80 -16.97
CA ALA A 24 -35.09 7.40 -16.62
C ALA A 24 -33.78 7.19 -15.84
N ALA A 25 -32.68 7.82 -16.27
CA ALA A 25 -31.39 7.76 -15.59
C ALA A 25 -31.45 8.33 -14.16
N ILE A 26 -32.12 9.46 -13.96
CA ILE A 26 -32.33 10.06 -12.64
C ILE A 26 -33.10 9.10 -11.72
N ILE A 27 -34.19 8.50 -12.22
CA ILE A 27 -34.98 7.52 -11.46
C ILE A 27 -34.13 6.33 -11.04
N VAL A 28 -33.30 5.79 -11.94
CA VAL A 28 -32.41 4.66 -11.64
C VAL A 28 -31.39 5.03 -10.56
N ILE A 29 -30.78 6.22 -10.61
CA ILE A 29 -29.84 6.67 -9.57
C ILE A 29 -30.55 6.79 -8.22
N LEU A 30 -31.75 7.38 -8.19
CA LEU A 30 -32.53 7.53 -6.95
C LEU A 30 -32.90 6.17 -6.34
N ILE A 31 -33.36 5.22 -7.17
CA ILE A 31 -33.68 3.86 -6.74
C ILE A 31 -32.42 3.15 -6.23
N GLY A 32 -31.33 3.21 -6.99
CA GLY A 32 -30.06 2.59 -6.60
C GLY A 32 -29.50 3.13 -5.29
N TYR A 33 -29.58 4.45 -5.10
CA TYR A 33 -29.18 5.09 -3.84
C TYR A 33 -30.05 4.63 -2.66
N ALA A 34 -31.37 4.56 -2.84
CA ALA A 34 -32.30 4.09 -1.82
C ALA A 34 -32.03 2.61 -1.46
N ILE A 35 -31.86 1.75 -2.46
CA ILE A 35 -31.48 0.34 -2.26
C ILE A 35 -30.13 0.26 -1.54
N GLY A 36 -29.16 1.06 -1.95
CA GLY A 36 -27.84 1.12 -1.33
C GLY A 36 -27.89 1.45 0.17
N ILE A 37 -28.76 2.39 0.58
CA ILE A 37 -28.97 2.69 2.00
C ILE A 37 -29.54 1.48 2.73
N VAL A 38 -30.60 0.86 2.19
CA VAL A 38 -31.27 -0.27 2.85
C VAL A 38 -30.31 -1.44 3.00
N VAL A 39 -29.62 -1.83 1.93
CA VAL A 39 -28.68 -2.95 1.92
C VAL A 39 -27.44 -2.62 2.76
N GLY A 40 -26.89 -1.41 2.65
CA GLY A 40 -25.74 -0.99 3.45
C GLY A 40 -26.03 -1.03 4.96
N ASN A 41 -27.21 -0.58 5.38
CA ASN A 41 -27.65 -0.68 6.78
C ASN A 41 -27.88 -2.14 7.22
N ALA A 42 -28.40 -2.98 6.34
CA ALA A 42 -28.58 -4.41 6.63
C ALA A 42 -27.23 -5.12 6.80
N VAL A 43 -26.25 -4.83 5.92
CA VAL A 43 -24.89 -5.37 6.01
C VAL A 43 -24.18 -4.87 7.26
N ASN A 44 -24.31 -3.58 7.58
CA ASN A 44 -23.78 -3.01 8.83
C ASN A 44 -24.25 -3.82 10.05
N LYS A 45 -25.58 -3.96 10.21
CA LYS A 45 -26.17 -4.74 11.32
C LYS A 45 -25.72 -6.21 11.33
N LEU A 46 -25.51 -6.80 10.15
CA LEU A 46 -25.02 -8.17 10.04
C LEU A 46 -23.58 -8.28 10.57
N VAL A 47 -22.70 -7.35 10.19
CA VAL A 47 -21.30 -7.32 10.65
C VAL A 47 -21.21 -7.12 12.16
N GLU A 48 -22.02 -6.21 12.72
CA GLU A 48 -22.12 -6.00 14.17
C GLU A 48 -22.57 -7.29 14.88
N LYS A 49 -23.62 -7.93 14.36
CA LYS A 49 -24.19 -9.15 14.96
C LYS A 49 -23.24 -10.34 14.90
N LEU A 50 -22.43 -10.45 13.85
CA LEU A 50 -21.42 -11.50 13.71
C LEU A 50 -20.22 -11.29 14.65
N GLY A 51 -20.10 -10.12 15.29
CA GLY A 51 -19.01 -9.82 16.23
C GLY A 51 -17.63 -9.76 15.57
N ILE A 52 -17.57 -9.57 14.24
CA ILE A 52 -16.32 -9.47 13.47
C ILE A 52 -15.49 -8.28 13.96
N GLU A 53 -16.17 -7.21 14.35
CA GLU A 53 -15.58 -5.98 14.87
C GLU A 53 -14.67 -6.21 16.08
N ARG A 54 -15.03 -7.11 17.02
CA ARG A 54 -14.18 -7.44 18.17
C ARG A 54 -12.84 -8.04 17.79
N ASN A 55 -12.78 -8.78 16.69
CA ASN A 55 -11.55 -9.38 16.21
C ASN A 55 -10.75 -8.38 15.37
N PHE A 56 -11.44 -7.54 14.60
CA PHE A 56 -10.83 -6.44 13.87
C PHE A 56 -10.17 -5.42 14.81
N ASP A 57 -10.84 -5.00 15.89
CA ASP A 57 -10.32 -4.06 16.90
C ASP A 57 -9.01 -4.51 17.56
N LYS A 58 -8.70 -5.81 17.54
CA LYS A 58 -7.45 -6.37 18.06
C LYS A 58 -6.28 -6.27 17.08
N THR A 59 -6.59 -6.04 15.80
CA THR A 59 -5.58 -5.84 14.75
C THR A 59 -5.00 -4.44 14.83
N THR A 60 -3.85 -4.24 14.20
CA THR A 60 -3.23 -2.92 14.11
C THR A 60 -4.12 -1.95 13.34
N THR A 61 -4.71 -2.43 12.24
CA THR A 61 -5.65 -1.65 11.41
C THR A 61 -6.91 -1.26 12.18
N GLY A 62 -7.47 -2.17 12.97
CA GLY A 62 -8.65 -1.87 13.79
C GLY A 62 -8.40 -0.81 14.85
N GLN A 63 -7.23 -0.84 15.49
CA GLN A 63 -6.85 0.24 16.41
C GLN A 63 -6.73 1.60 15.71
N SER A 64 -6.15 1.64 14.50
CA SER A 64 -6.09 2.87 13.69
C SER A 64 -7.49 3.38 13.29
N PHE A 65 -8.40 2.49 12.88
CA PHE A 65 -9.79 2.85 12.56
C PHE A 65 -10.51 3.46 13.76
N LYS A 66 -10.39 2.82 14.92
CA LYS A 66 -10.99 3.29 16.17
C LYS A 66 -10.46 4.65 16.60
N ASN A 67 -9.14 4.87 16.47
CA ASN A 67 -8.52 6.16 16.75
C ASN A 67 -8.98 7.27 15.80
N ALA A 68 -9.41 6.92 14.58
CA ALA A 68 -10.02 7.84 13.62
C ALA A 68 -11.53 8.03 13.84
N GLY A 69 -12.13 7.39 14.85
CA GLY A 69 -13.57 7.43 15.10
C GLY A 69 -14.39 6.65 14.06
N LEU A 70 -13.79 5.64 13.43
CA LEU A 70 -14.43 4.79 12.42
C LEU A 70 -14.64 3.36 12.97
N ASP A 71 -15.81 2.81 12.70
CA ASP A 71 -16.19 1.43 13.02
C ASP A 71 -16.15 0.55 11.77
N LEU A 72 -15.81 -0.74 11.92
CA LEU A 72 -15.70 -1.65 10.78
C LEU A 72 -17.07 -1.87 10.13
N SER A 73 -18.11 -2.02 10.95
CA SER A 73 -19.47 -2.28 10.49
C SER A 73 -20.00 -1.10 9.66
N ASN A 74 -19.77 0.13 10.13
CA ASN A 74 -20.09 1.38 9.44
C ASN A 74 -19.30 1.52 8.14
N PHE A 75 -18.01 1.17 8.13
CA PHE A 75 -17.19 1.17 6.93
C PHE A 75 -17.71 0.18 5.88
N ILE A 76 -17.94 -1.09 6.25
CA ILE A 76 -18.42 -2.12 5.31
C ILE A 76 -19.83 -1.77 4.80
N GLY A 77 -20.73 -1.30 5.66
CA GLY A 77 -22.05 -0.83 5.27
C GLY A 77 -21.98 0.36 4.30
N GLY A 78 -21.08 1.32 4.57
CA GLY A 78 -20.81 2.46 3.71
C GLY A 78 -20.26 2.06 2.34
N VAL A 79 -19.29 1.14 2.30
CA VAL A 79 -18.75 0.63 1.03
C VAL A 79 -19.80 -0.16 0.25
N THR A 80 -20.62 -0.96 0.92
CA THR A 80 -21.74 -1.68 0.28
C THR A 80 -22.72 -0.69 -0.36
N LYS A 81 -23.11 0.37 0.37
CA LYS A 81 -23.95 1.45 -0.16
C LYS A 81 -23.30 2.11 -1.36
N ALA A 82 -22.01 2.45 -1.27
CA ALA A 82 -21.27 3.08 -2.36
C ALA A 82 -21.23 2.17 -3.60
N PHE A 83 -20.95 0.88 -3.43
CA PHE A 83 -20.90 -0.09 -4.51
C PHE A 83 -22.23 -0.18 -5.26
N ILE A 84 -23.35 -0.33 -4.54
CA ILE A 84 -24.69 -0.36 -5.16
C ILE A 84 -25.01 0.94 -5.87
N THR A 85 -24.65 2.08 -5.27
CA THR A 85 -24.87 3.40 -5.88
C THR A 85 -24.06 3.56 -7.17
N ILE A 86 -22.83 3.06 -7.19
CA ILE A 86 -21.97 3.07 -8.38
C ILE A 86 -22.56 2.21 -9.49
N LEU A 87 -23.06 1.00 -9.18
CA LEU A 87 -23.75 0.18 -10.17
C LEU A 87 -24.95 0.92 -10.78
N ALA A 88 -25.71 1.64 -9.95
CA ALA A 88 -26.82 2.44 -10.45
C ALA A 88 -26.37 3.61 -11.34
N ILE A 89 -25.25 4.26 -11.02
CA ILE A 89 -24.65 5.30 -11.87
C ILE A 89 -24.21 4.72 -13.22
N ILE A 90 -23.55 3.55 -13.22
CA ILE A 90 -23.16 2.86 -14.46
C ILE A 90 -24.39 2.59 -15.33
N LEU A 91 -25.45 2.00 -14.75
CA LEU A 91 -26.70 1.74 -15.46
C LEU A 91 -27.35 3.03 -15.97
N ALA A 92 -27.35 4.10 -15.18
CA ALA A 92 -27.89 5.38 -15.58
C ALA A 92 -27.13 5.98 -16.77
N ILE A 93 -25.79 5.91 -16.78
CA ILE A 93 -24.97 6.35 -17.92
C ILE A 93 -25.26 5.53 -19.18
N GLN A 94 -25.47 4.21 -19.04
CA GLN A 94 -25.87 3.37 -20.17
C GLN A 94 -27.26 3.74 -20.71
N ILE A 95 -28.22 4.06 -19.83
CA ILE A 95 -29.56 4.52 -20.22
C ILE A 95 -29.52 5.87 -20.94
N LEU A 96 -28.66 6.79 -20.48
CA LEU A 96 -28.46 8.08 -21.17
C LEU A 96 -27.97 7.89 -22.61
N ASN A 97 -27.28 6.76 -22.89
CA ASN A 97 -26.75 6.40 -24.21
C ASN A 97 -26.02 7.57 -24.88
N VAL A 98 -25.19 8.26 -24.11
CA VAL A 98 -24.43 9.42 -24.60
C VAL A 98 -23.45 8.91 -25.66
N GLY A 99 -23.64 9.34 -26.91
CA GLY A 99 -22.74 9.00 -28.00
C GLY A 99 -21.43 9.80 -27.98
N GLY A 100 -20.50 9.42 -28.86
CA GLY A 100 -19.24 10.13 -29.07
C GLY A 100 -18.25 10.01 -27.91
N THR A 101 -17.22 10.86 -27.93
CA THR A 101 -16.09 10.79 -26.99
C THR A 101 -16.52 11.03 -25.54
N ILE A 102 -17.52 11.87 -25.32
CA ILE A 102 -18.06 12.17 -23.98
C ILE A 102 -18.65 10.91 -23.35
N GLY A 103 -19.44 10.15 -24.12
CA GLY A 103 -19.98 8.86 -23.70
C GLY A 103 -18.90 7.91 -23.23
N THR A 104 -17.86 7.74 -24.05
CA THR A 104 -16.71 6.87 -23.72
C THR A 104 -16.00 7.29 -22.44
N TYR A 105 -15.83 8.60 -22.19
CA TYR A 105 -15.23 9.07 -20.95
C TYR A 105 -16.13 8.80 -19.73
N LEU A 106 -17.43 9.03 -19.87
CA LEU A 106 -18.39 8.75 -18.79
C LEU A 106 -18.41 7.26 -18.44
N THR A 107 -18.44 6.37 -19.43
CA THR A 107 -18.38 4.92 -19.19
C THR A 107 -17.05 4.50 -18.56
N THR A 108 -15.92 5.05 -19.03
CA THR A 108 -14.60 4.75 -18.48
C THR A 108 -14.49 5.18 -17.00
N ILE A 109 -14.97 6.38 -16.66
CA ILE A 109 -14.99 6.87 -15.27
C ILE A 109 -15.90 5.99 -14.41
N ALA A 110 -17.07 5.62 -14.94
CA ALA A 110 -18.02 4.79 -14.21
C ALA A 110 -17.46 3.38 -13.94
N ASP A 111 -16.80 2.77 -14.92
CA ASP A 111 -16.16 1.45 -14.81
C ASP A 111 -14.92 1.44 -13.90
N TYR A 112 -14.32 2.61 -13.67
CA TYR A 112 -13.22 2.79 -12.73
C TYR A 112 -13.69 2.76 -11.27
N LEU A 113 -14.90 3.24 -10.96
CA LEU A 113 -15.40 3.35 -9.58
C LEU A 113 -15.48 2.00 -8.84
N PRO A 114 -15.99 0.89 -9.43
CA PRO A 114 -15.95 -0.43 -8.80
C PRO A 114 -14.53 -0.91 -8.51
N ARG A 115 -13.58 -0.66 -9.42
CA ARG A 115 -12.17 -1.03 -9.26
C ARG A 115 -11.51 -0.26 -8.12
N LEU A 116 -11.77 1.04 -8.05
CA LEU A 116 -11.30 1.90 -6.96
C LEU A 116 -11.80 1.39 -5.60
N LEU A 117 -13.10 1.12 -5.49
CA LEU A 117 -13.68 0.53 -4.27
C LEU A 117 -13.06 -0.82 -3.94
N GLY A 118 -12.91 -1.69 -4.94
CA GLY A 118 -12.29 -3.00 -4.78
C GLY A 118 -10.87 -2.90 -4.22
N GLY A 119 -10.06 -1.98 -4.73
CA GLY A 119 -8.72 -1.73 -4.22
C GLY A 119 -8.72 -1.20 -2.78
N ILE A 120 -9.63 -0.28 -2.43
CA ILE A 120 -9.74 0.25 -1.06
C ILE A 120 -10.10 -0.89 -0.10
N LEU A 121 -11.06 -1.73 -0.48
CA LEU A 121 -11.41 -2.93 0.28
C LEU A 121 -10.24 -3.90 0.39
N LEU A 122 -9.48 -4.10 -0.69
CA LEU A 122 -8.30 -4.96 -0.70
C LEU A 122 -7.24 -4.46 0.29
N ILE A 123 -7.02 -3.16 0.42
CA ILE A 123 -6.10 -2.60 1.44
C ILE A 123 -6.64 -2.88 2.86
N VAL A 124 -7.92 -2.60 3.10
CA VAL A 124 -8.51 -2.77 4.44
C VAL A 124 -8.51 -4.23 4.87
N PHE A 125 -9.02 -5.14 4.04
CA PHE A 125 -9.05 -6.57 4.37
C PHE A 125 -7.69 -7.24 4.23
N GLY A 126 -6.88 -6.82 3.26
CA GLY A 126 -5.54 -7.33 3.05
C GLY A 126 -4.63 -7.05 4.24
N THR A 127 -4.67 -5.85 4.83
CA THR A 127 -3.89 -5.55 6.05
C THR A 127 -4.31 -6.41 7.25
N VAL A 128 -5.61 -6.69 7.41
CA VAL A 128 -6.09 -7.65 8.42
C VAL A 128 -5.51 -9.04 8.18
N LEU A 129 -5.46 -9.48 6.92
CA LEU A 129 -4.88 -10.76 6.53
C LEU A 129 -3.36 -10.78 6.75
N VAL A 130 -2.65 -9.66 6.51
CA VAL A 130 -1.22 -9.52 6.84
C VAL A 130 -0.98 -9.68 8.34
N ASP A 131 -1.75 -8.99 9.17
CA ASP A 131 -1.62 -9.07 10.64
C ASP A 131 -1.85 -10.50 11.12
N PHE A 132 -2.87 -11.18 10.57
CA PHE A 132 -3.15 -12.58 10.86
C PHE A 132 -1.99 -13.50 10.46
N LEU A 133 -1.55 -13.45 9.20
CA LEU A 133 -0.51 -14.33 8.67
C LEU A 133 0.85 -14.08 9.34
N SER A 134 1.24 -12.82 9.50
CA SER A 134 2.50 -12.44 10.15
C SER A 134 2.50 -12.90 11.61
N SER A 135 1.37 -12.73 12.31
CA SER A 135 1.25 -13.19 13.70
C SER A 135 1.25 -14.71 13.81
N PHE A 136 0.57 -15.41 12.90
CA PHE A 136 0.54 -16.87 12.85
C PHE A 136 1.95 -17.43 12.64
N ILE A 137 2.66 -16.94 11.61
CA ILE A 137 4.03 -17.36 11.32
C ILE A 137 4.95 -16.98 12.48
N GLY A 138 4.83 -15.77 13.03
CA GLY A 138 5.58 -15.34 14.21
C GLY A 138 5.44 -16.30 15.40
N ARG A 139 4.24 -16.80 15.68
CA ARG A 139 3.99 -17.79 16.75
C ARG A 139 4.56 -19.17 16.43
N MET A 140 4.63 -19.55 15.16
CA MET A 140 5.24 -20.83 14.75
C MET A 140 6.77 -20.79 14.79
N ILE A 141 7.38 -19.67 14.38
CA ILE A 141 8.84 -19.57 14.33
C ILE A 141 9.46 -19.26 15.69
N LYS A 142 8.77 -18.50 16.56
CA LYS A 142 9.32 -18.04 17.85
C LYS A 142 9.79 -19.20 18.76
N PRO A 143 9.06 -20.32 18.89
CA PRO A 143 9.53 -21.50 19.64
C PRO A 143 10.76 -22.20 19.03
N MET A 144 11.08 -21.96 17.76
CA MET A 144 12.26 -22.56 17.10
C MET A 144 13.56 -21.85 17.48
N PHE A 145 13.50 -20.67 18.08
CA PHE A 145 14.66 -19.91 18.53
C PHE A 145 14.86 -20.05 20.04
N PRO A 146 16.12 -20.17 20.52
CA PRO A 146 16.43 -20.06 21.94
C PRO A 146 15.95 -18.71 22.52
N GLU A 147 15.71 -18.65 23.83
CA GLU A 147 15.25 -17.41 24.50
C GLU A 147 16.18 -16.21 24.24
N ALA A 148 17.49 -16.46 24.14
CA ALA A 148 18.50 -15.45 23.80
C ALA A 148 18.40 -14.90 22.36
N LYS A 149 17.65 -15.55 21.45
CA LYS A 149 17.54 -15.19 20.03
C LYS A 149 16.12 -14.91 19.58
N ILE A 150 15.23 -14.63 20.53
CA ILE A 150 13.83 -14.26 20.25
C ILE A 150 13.74 -13.05 19.31
N GLU A 151 14.73 -12.17 19.34
CA GLU A 151 14.78 -10.98 18.48
C GLU A 151 14.88 -11.30 16.99
N ILE A 152 15.56 -12.41 16.65
CA ILE A 152 15.64 -12.89 15.27
C ILE A 152 14.26 -13.36 14.80
N ALA A 153 13.51 -14.03 15.67
CA ALA A 153 12.13 -14.43 15.37
C ALA A 153 11.23 -13.20 15.15
N ASP A 154 11.34 -12.18 16.00
CA ASP A 154 10.57 -10.95 15.87
C ASP A 154 10.98 -10.15 14.61
N MET A 155 12.27 -10.13 14.25
CA MET A 155 12.77 -9.56 13.00
C MET A 155 12.20 -10.27 11.77
N LEU A 156 12.22 -11.61 11.75
CA LEU A 156 11.65 -12.40 10.64
C LEU A 156 10.15 -12.16 10.49
N LYS A 157 9.41 -12.08 11.60
CA LYS A 157 8.00 -11.69 11.60
C LYS A 157 7.80 -10.30 10.96
N ASN A 158 8.60 -9.33 11.35
CA ASN A 158 8.49 -7.96 10.83
C ASN A 158 8.82 -7.88 9.34
N LEU A 159 9.83 -8.63 8.88
CA LEU A 159 10.18 -8.72 7.45
C LEU A 159 9.06 -9.30 6.62
N LEU A 160 8.46 -10.39 7.11
CA LEU A 160 7.27 -10.98 6.49
C LEU A 160 6.13 -9.96 6.43
N MET A 161 5.88 -9.24 7.52
CA MET A 161 4.84 -8.21 7.58
C MET A 161 5.07 -7.12 6.52
N ILE A 162 6.29 -6.57 6.43
CA ILE A 162 6.64 -5.54 5.44
C ILE A 162 6.42 -6.06 4.02
N GLY A 163 6.87 -7.29 3.72
CA GLY A 163 6.69 -7.91 2.41
C GLY A 163 5.22 -8.14 2.06
N LEU A 164 4.43 -8.64 3.00
CA LEU A 164 3.00 -8.89 2.80
C LEU A 164 2.20 -7.58 2.67
N VAL A 165 2.51 -6.53 3.44
CA VAL A 165 1.89 -5.21 3.28
C VAL A 165 2.18 -4.68 1.88
N ALA A 166 3.43 -4.74 1.43
CA ALA A 166 3.81 -4.29 0.10
C ALA A 166 3.12 -5.08 -1.01
N PHE A 167 2.96 -6.39 -0.83
CA PHE A 167 2.20 -7.24 -1.75
C PHE A 167 0.74 -6.81 -1.82
N VAL A 168 0.07 -6.62 -0.67
CA VAL A 168 -1.31 -6.14 -0.60
C VAL A 168 -1.46 -4.76 -1.26
N LEU A 169 -0.54 -3.83 -0.97
CA LEU A 169 -0.53 -2.52 -1.59
C LEU A 169 -0.33 -2.60 -3.10
N ALA A 170 0.61 -3.42 -3.59
CA ALA A 170 0.84 -3.60 -5.01
C ALA A 170 -0.40 -4.17 -5.72
N LEU A 171 -1.03 -5.21 -5.16
CA LEU A 171 -2.27 -5.78 -5.69
C LEU A 171 -3.42 -4.77 -5.67
N ALA A 172 -3.54 -3.97 -4.62
CA ALA A 172 -4.59 -2.97 -4.51
C ALA A 172 -4.42 -1.89 -5.58
N LEU A 173 -3.22 -1.36 -5.73
CA LEU A 173 -2.94 -0.34 -6.74
C LEU A 173 -3.07 -0.89 -8.16
N ASP A 174 -2.73 -2.16 -8.37
CA ASP A 174 -2.97 -2.83 -9.65
C ASP A 174 -4.46 -2.97 -9.96
N LEU A 175 -5.26 -3.42 -8.99
CA LEU A 175 -6.71 -3.48 -9.11
C LEU A 175 -7.32 -2.10 -9.43
N MET A 176 -6.79 -1.04 -8.81
CA MET A 176 -7.19 0.34 -9.07
C MET A 176 -6.66 0.89 -10.40
N LEU A 177 -5.87 0.15 -11.19
CA LEU A 177 -5.15 0.68 -12.36
C LEU A 177 -4.24 1.89 -12.05
N LEU A 178 -3.76 1.96 -10.81
CA LEU A 178 -2.79 2.95 -10.34
C LEU A 178 -1.36 2.38 -10.36
N SER A 179 -1.16 1.13 -10.78
CA SER A 179 0.15 0.47 -10.92
C SER A 179 0.95 1.02 -12.12
N GLY A 180 1.27 2.31 -12.11
CA GLY A 180 2.16 2.93 -13.10
C GLY A 180 3.63 2.58 -12.87
N ASP A 181 4.47 2.92 -13.86
CA ASP A 181 5.93 2.69 -13.84
C ASP A 181 6.62 3.29 -12.61
N LEU A 182 6.04 4.32 -11.99
CA LEU A 182 6.59 4.97 -10.79
C LEU A 182 6.18 4.29 -9.48
N ILE A 183 5.04 3.60 -9.46
CA ILE A 183 4.45 3.11 -8.22
C ILE A 183 5.13 1.82 -7.74
N TYR A 184 5.39 0.88 -8.65
CA TYR A 184 6.07 -0.36 -8.27
C TYR A 184 7.49 -0.13 -7.72
N PRO A 185 8.37 0.67 -8.36
CA PRO A 185 9.69 0.99 -7.82
C PRO A 185 9.62 1.74 -6.48
N LEU A 186 8.62 2.61 -6.31
CA LEU A 186 8.36 3.30 -5.04
C LEU A 186 8.09 2.31 -3.91
N ILE A 187 7.17 1.35 -4.12
CA ILE A 187 6.84 0.31 -3.14
C ILE A 187 8.08 -0.51 -2.79
N ILE A 188 8.79 -1.01 -3.80
CA ILE A 188 9.99 -1.83 -3.59
C ILE A 188 11.07 -1.06 -2.84
N GLY A 189 11.27 0.22 -3.17
CA GLY A 189 12.22 1.06 -2.45
C GLY A 189 11.88 1.24 -0.98
N PHE A 190 10.61 1.50 -0.64
CA PHE A 190 10.16 1.55 0.75
C PHE A 190 10.30 0.20 1.46
N VAL A 191 10.04 -0.91 0.76
CA VAL A 191 10.26 -2.26 1.30
C VAL A 191 11.73 -2.48 1.61
N ILE A 192 12.64 -2.14 0.70
CA ILE A 192 14.09 -2.29 0.91
C ILE A 192 14.54 -1.50 2.15
N ILE A 193 14.07 -0.25 2.28
CA ILE A 193 14.41 0.61 3.42
C ILE A 193 13.84 0.02 4.71
N GLY A 194 12.53 -0.28 4.75
CA GLY A 194 11.86 -0.79 5.94
C GLY A 194 12.41 -2.16 6.38
N ALA A 195 12.58 -3.08 5.43
CA ALA A 195 13.17 -4.40 5.67
C ALA A 195 14.62 -4.25 6.13
N GLY A 196 15.39 -3.38 5.50
CA GLY A 196 16.76 -3.07 5.86
C GLY A 196 16.92 -2.53 7.27
N ILE A 197 16.07 -1.60 7.67
CA ILE A 197 16.04 -1.07 9.05
C ILE A 197 15.68 -2.20 10.03
N SER A 198 14.63 -2.96 9.75
CA SER A 198 14.21 -4.09 10.60
C SER A 198 15.31 -5.14 10.75
N LEU A 199 16.02 -5.47 9.66
CA LEU A 199 17.17 -6.38 9.66
C LEU A 199 18.31 -5.83 10.50
N THR A 200 18.66 -4.56 10.29
CA THR A 200 19.76 -3.90 10.99
C THR A 200 19.51 -3.89 12.49
N ASP A 201 18.29 -3.57 12.92
CA ASP A 201 17.93 -3.55 14.33
C ASP A 201 17.97 -4.94 14.96
N GLY A 202 17.37 -5.94 14.31
CA GLY A 202 17.38 -7.32 14.82
C GLY A 202 18.79 -7.92 14.91
N LEU A 203 19.61 -7.72 13.88
CA LEU A 203 20.97 -8.25 13.84
C LEU A 203 21.89 -7.58 14.87
N ILE A 204 21.89 -6.25 14.95
CA ILE A 204 22.79 -5.53 15.86
C ILE A 204 22.39 -5.77 17.31
N LYS A 205 21.10 -5.85 17.61
CA LYS A 205 20.63 -6.15 18.96
C LYS A 205 21.01 -7.57 19.37
N SER A 206 20.76 -8.57 18.51
CA SER A 206 21.20 -9.95 18.75
C SER A 206 22.72 -10.09 18.93
N ILE A 207 23.55 -9.35 18.19
CA ILE A 207 25.01 -9.38 18.35
C ILE A 207 25.43 -8.77 19.69
N ASN A 208 24.83 -7.64 20.10
CA ASN A 208 25.20 -6.97 21.37
C ASN A 208 24.78 -7.77 22.60
N ASP A 209 23.71 -8.56 22.48
CA ASP A 209 23.24 -9.43 23.55
C ASP A 209 24.18 -10.64 23.72
N ASP A 210 24.66 -11.22 22.61
CA ASP A 210 25.65 -12.31 22.63
C ASP A 210 27.07 -11.80 22.98
N HIS A 211 27.40 -10.55 22.61
CA HIS A 211 28.74 -9.97 22.71
C HIS A 211 28.71 -8.50 23.15
N ALA A 212 28.76 -8.27 24.47
CA ALA A 212 28.66 -6.94 25.06
C ALA A 212 29.81 -5.99 24.65
N GLU A 213 30.95 -6.53 24.22
CA GLU A 213 32.09 -5.80 23.67
C GLU A 213 31.75 -4.99 22.41
N PHE A 214 30.71 -5.38 21.65
CA PHE A 214 30.30 -4.65 20.44
C PHE A 214 29.40 -3.44 20.73
N LYS A 215 28.97 -3.23 21.98
CA LYS A 215 28.10 -2.08 22.33
C LYS A 215 28.71 -0.74 21.95
N GLY A 216 30.04 -0.61 22.05
CA GLY A 216 30.76 0.61 21.68
C GLY A 216 30.75 0.92 20.17
N VAL A 217 30.57 -0.10 19.33
CA VAL A 217 30.56 0.04 17.85
C VAL A 217 29.17 -0.12 17.23
N ALA A 218 28.18 -0.55 18.01
CA ALA A 218 26.81 -0.79 17.56
C ALA A 218 26.18 0.41 16.83
N GLY A 219 26.40 1.63 17.33
CA GLY A 219 25.90 2.85 16.69
C GLY A 219 26.49 3.07 15.29
N TYR A 220 27.78 2.81 15.12
CA TYR A 220 28.44 2.89 13.82
C TYR A 220 27.93 1.82 12.86
N ALA A 221 27.78 0.57 13.34
CA ALA A 221 27.22 -0.50 12.54
C ALA A 221 25.79 -0.18 12.06
N LYS A 222 24.94 0.37 12.94
CA LYS A 222 23.59 0.83 12.58
C LYS A 222 23.63 1.89 11.49
N PHE A 223 24.45 2.92 11.69
CA PHE A 223 24.60 4.00 10.71
C PHE A 223 25.01 3.48 9.33
N VAL A 224 25.99 2.57 9.27
CA VAL A 224 26.48 1.99 8.02
C VAL A 224 25.39 1.17 7.34
N LEU A 225 24.74 0.26 8.05
CA LEU A 225 23.71 -0.60 7.47
C LEU A 225 22.48 0.21 7.04
N TYR A 226 22.01 1.15 7.85
CA TYR A 226 20.93 2.06 7.45
C TYR A 226 21.27 2.85 6.20
N SER A 227 22.50 3.36 6.10
CA SER A 227 22.95 4.11 4.91
C SER A 227 22.94 3.23 3.66
N ILE A 228 23.40 1.97 3.76
CA ILE A 228 23.35 1.01 2.65
C ILE A 228 21.91 0.81 2.19
N PHE A 229 20.99 0.48 3.11
CA PHE A 229 19.58 0.24 2.76
C PHE A 229 18.87 1.50 2.26
N LEU A 230 19.21 2.68 2.78
CA LEU A 230 18.70 3.95 2.26
C LEU A 230 19.18 4.23 0.85
N ILE A 231 20.46 3.99 0.54
CA ILE A 231 21.01 4.19 -0.80
C ILE A 231 20.39 3.21 -1.81
N ILE A 232 20.29 1.92 -1.44
CA ILE A 232 19.66 0.91 -2.31
C ILE A 232 18.17 1.23 -2.50
N GLY A 233 17.47 1.56 -1.42
CA GLY A 233 16.06 1.90 -1.45
C GLY A 233 15.78 3.14 -2.29
N ALA A 234 16.53 4.23 -2.09
CA ALA A 234 16.44 5.42 -2.92
C ALA A 234 16.75 5.10 -4.40
N GLY A 235 17.76 4.26 -4.65
CA GLY A 235 18.06 3.76 -5.99
C GLY A 235 16.89 3.04 -6.65
N ALA A 236 16.16 2.22 -5.90
CA ALA A 236 14.95 1.56 -6.38
C ALA A 236 13.81 2.57 -6.63
N ILE A 237 13.53 3.49 -5.70
CA ILE A 237 12.47 4.51 -5.84
C ILE A 237 12.63 5.30 -7.14
N PHE A 238 13.86 5.71 -7.43
CA PHE A 238 14.17 6.60 -8.55
C PHE A 238 14.72 5.86 -9.78
N ALA A 239 14.63 4.53 -9.83
CA ALA A 239 15.24 3.71 -10.89
C ALA A 239 14.75 4.06 -12.30
N THR A 240 13.53 4.60 -12.41
CA THR A 240 12.90 4.98 -13.68
C THR A 240 13.32 6.36 -14.17
N PHE A 241 14.00 7.16 -13.34
CA PHE A 241 14.43 8.51 -13.71
C PHE A 241 15.79 8.46 -14.43
N PRO A 242 15.91 9.03 -15.64
CA PRO A 242 17.16 9.05 -16.38
C PRO A 242 18.31 9.66 -15.57
N GLY A 243 19.46 8.98 -15.56
CA GLY A 243 20.68 9.45 -14.88
C GLY A 243 20.73 9.19 -13.38
N VAL A 244 19.63 8.82 -12.71
CA VAL A 244 19.64 8.61 -11.25
C VAL A 244 20.46 7.37 -10.87
N THR A 245 20.42 6.29 -11.64
CA THR A 245 21.24 5.10 -11.39
C THR A 245 22.73 5.44 -11.30
N THR A 246 23.22 6.34 -12.17
CA THR A 246 24.62 6.81 -12.14
C THR A 246 24.91 7.65 -10.90
N ILE A 247 24.00 8.54 -10.51
CA ILE A 247 24.14 9.35 -9.29
C ILE A 247 24.19 8.45 -8.06
N ILE A 248 23.27 7.48 -7.96
CA ILE A 248 23.21 6.53 -6.84
C ILE A 248 24.47 5.66 -6.81
N ALA A 249 24.98 5.22 -7.97
CA ALA A 249 26.24 4.49 -8.05
C ALA A 249 27.41 5.34 -7.54
N ASN A 250 27.50 6.62 -7.93
CA ASN A 250 28.55 7.53 -7.47
C ASN A 250 28.48 7.75 -5.95
N VAL A 251 27.27 7.95 -5.41
CA VAL A 251 27.06 8.08 -3.95
C VAL A 251 27.45 6.79 -3.24
N SER A 252 27.10 5.63 -3.79
CA SER A 252 27.47 4.31 -3.25
C SER A 252 28.99 4.14 -3.19
N TRP A 253 29.70 4.49 -4.27
CA TRP A 253 31.16 4.45 -4.32
C TRP A 253 31.81 5.41 -3.34
N ALA A 254 31.33 6.67 -3.27
CA ALA A 254 31.84 7.64 -2.30
C ALA A 254 31.68 7.13 -0.86
N PHE A 255 30.53 6.54 -0.54
CA PHE A 255 30.27 5.95 0.77
C PHE A 255 31.17 4.74 1.05
N ALA A 256 31.33 3.84 0.07
CA ALA A 256 32.22 2.68 0.19
C ALA A 256 33.69 3.09 0.41
N ILE A 257 34.17 4.12 -0.31
CA ILE A 257 35.52 4.67 -0.14
C ILE A 257 35.68 5.30 1.24
N ALA A 258 34.70 6.09 1.70
CA ALA A 258 34.73 6.69 3.04
C ALA A 258 34.81 5.62 4.15
N LEU A 259 34.04 4.53 4.01
CA LEU A 259 34.11 3.40 4.92
C LEU A 259 35.45 2.67 4.87
N ALA A 260 35.99 2.43 3.67
CA ALA A 260 37.29 1.82 3.52
C ALA A 260 38.37 2.64 4.24
N ILE A 261 38.36 3.97 4.08
CA ILE A 261 39.29 4.89 4.75
C ILE A 261 39.13 4.82 6.27
N MET A 262 37.89 4.82 6.79
CA MET A 262 37.63 4.71 8.22
C MET A 262 38.13 3.39 8.84
N LEU A 263 38.19 2.30 8.05
CA LEU A 263 38.67 1.00 8.51
C LEU A 263 40.21 0.86 8.49
N ILE A 264 40.95 1.73 7.78
CA ILE A 264 42.42 1.66 7.69
C ILE A 264 43.11 1.63 9.07
N PRO A 265 42.81 2.54 10.01
CA PRO A 265 43.48 2.55 11.32
C PRO A 265 43.22 1.28 12.12
N ILE A 266 41.99 0.75 12.03
CA ILE A 266 41.57 -0.48 12.72
C ILE A 266 42.30 -1.69 12.13
N ALA A 267 42.32 -1.81 10.80
CA ALA A 267 43.06 -2.87 10.11
C ALA A 267 44.56 -2.84 10.44
N TYR A 268 45.17 -1.65 10.44
CA TYR A 268 46.58 -1.48 10.81
C TYR A 268 46.85 -1.87 12.26
N ALA A 269 46.00 -1.47 13.20
CA ALA A 269 46.14 -1.82 14.62
C ALA A 269 46.02 -3.34 14.84
N MET A 270 45.07 -4.00 14.18
CA MET A 270 44.93 -5.46 14.24
C MET A 270 46.14 -6.18 13.63
N ALA A 271 46.60 -5.77 12.44
CA ALA A 271 47.78 -6.33 11.80
C ALA A 271 49.03 -6.20 12.67
N LYS A 272 49.23 -5.04 13.31
CA LYS A 272 50.35 -4.79 14.23
C LYS A 272 50.29 -5.63 15.51
N LYS A 273 49.08 -5.92 16.02
CA LYS A 273 48.90 -6.79 17.19
C LYS A 273 49.25 -8.24 16.82
N MET A 274 48.74 -8.72 15.69
CA MET A 274 49.02 -10.08 15.20
C MET A 274 50.52 -10.30 14.94
N SER A 275 51.22 -9.30 14.38
CA SER A 275 52.66 -9.43 14.12
C SER A 275 53.54 -9.41 15.37
N LYS A 276 52.99 -9.11 16.56
CA LYS A 276 53.71 -9.13 17.85
C LYS A 276 53.44 -10.40 18.65
N GLU A 277 52.40 -11.15 18.30
CA GLU A 277 52.04 -12.44 18.91
C GLU A 277 52.62 -13.63 18.12
N THR A 278 53.41 -13.37 17.07
CA THR A 278 54.21 -14.36 16.31
C THR A 278 55.69 -14.18 16.62
#